data_AF-A0A090DVM1-F1
#
_entry.id   AF-A0A090DVM1-F1
#
_cell.length_a   1.000
_cell.length_b   1.000
_cell.length_c   1.000
_cell.angle_alpha   90.00
_cell.angle_beta   90.00
_cell.angle_gamma   90.00
#
_symmetry.space_group_name_H-M   'P 1'
#
loop_
_entity.id
_entity.type
_entity.pdbx_description
1 polymer ?
#
loop_
_entity_poly.entity_id
_entity_poly.type
_entity_poly.pdbx_seq_one_letter_code
_entity_poly.pdbx_strand_id
1 'polypeptide(L)'
;MSSQDKCYYVLAFYRIAPLQNPEEEVLLHKNFIENRDIQCRLYLSKDGLNGQMSASKEDAEAYMAWLKSRPPFEDLVFKIHYWHEHVFPKKIVKLKSQLVALDTPVDFSKAGVHIAPKQFREMLENEKDVLLLDVRNDYEWDIGHFEGAERPPCVTFRDFNAYAEKIEKEHPDKPKVMMYCTGGIRCELYSAILKEKGFDDVFQLDGGIINYGLEEGNAHWKGKLFVFDDRMTVPIAEESETETCGRCHKCNHQAESYYNCANMECNLLYISCPTCLDQLKGCCSQKCGEGEKLRPYHEQNPHKPFKKSYEYFGFKKNPHGQGKNKRKAKKNPVNHS
;
A
#
# COMPACT_ATOMS: atom_id res chain seq x y z
N MET A 1 0.53 -35.69 8.50
CA MET A 1 -0.48 -34.83 9.17
C MET A 1 -1.15 -34.03 8.07
N SER A 2 -2.47 -34.10 7.92
CA SER A 2 -3.16 -33.49 6.78
C SER A 2 -3.07 -31.96 6.86
N SER A 3 -2.28 -31.41 5.95
CA SER A 3 -2.12 -30.00 5.58
C SER A 3 -3.37 -29.48 4.85
N GLN A 4 -4.55 -29.57 5.47
CA GLN A 4 -5.65 -28.70 5.08
C GLN A 4 -5.39 -27.36 5.78
N ASP A 5 -4.49 -26.65 5.11
CA ASP A 5 -3.60 -25.64 5.64
C ASP A 5 -4.31 -24.50 6.36
N LYS A 6 -3.72 -24.09 7.49
CA LYS A 6 -4.07 -22.84 8.17
C LYS A 6 -3.70 -21.68 7.26
N CYS A 7 -4.57 -21.37 6.32
CA CYS A 7 -4.44 -20.19 5.50
C CYS A 7 -4.91 -18.99 6.32
N TYR A 8 -3.99 -18.06 6.59
CA TYR A 8 -4.29 -16.80 7.20
C TYR A 8 -5.11 -15.95 6.24
N TYR A 9 -6.17 -15.35 6.74
CA TYR A 9 -6.93 -14.33 6.04
C TYR A 9 -6.14 -13.03 6.13
N VAL A 10 -5.78 -12.47 4.98
CA VAL A 10 -5.17 -11.16 4.86
C VAL A 10 -6.24 -10.16 4.43
N LEU A 11 -6.67 -9.35 5.39
CA LEU A 11 -7.74 -8.38 5.23
C LEU A 11 -7.18 -7.00 4.91
N ALA A 12 -7.82 -6.31 3.97
CA ALA A 12 -7.67 -4.87 3.75
C ALA A 12 -9.05 -4.20 3.76
N PHE A 13 -9.20 -3.12 4.52
CA PHE A 13 -10.48 -2.44 4.71
C PHE A 13 -10.26 -1.00 5.16
N TYR A 14 -11.20 -0.13 4.84
CA TYR A 14 -11.26 1.22 5.37
C TYR A 14 -12.71 1.69 5.48
N ARG A 15 -12.96 2.64 6.37
CA ARG A 15 -14.21 3.37 6.49
C ARG A 15 -13.90 4.83 6.69
N ILE A 16 -14.41 5.67 5.78
CA ILE A 16 -14.43 7.12 5.96
C ILE A 16 -15.79 7.46 6.55
N ALA A 17 -15.83 7.61 7.86
CA ALA A 17 -17.02 7.99 8.61
C ALA A 17 -16.56 8.64 9.91
N PRO A 18 -17.13 9.79 10.31
CA PRO A 18 -16.75 10.45 11.54
C PRO A 18 -16.84 9.53 12.75
N LEU A 19 -15.74 9.40 13.51
CA LEU A 19 -15.72 8.67 14.77
C LEU A 19 -15.93 9.65 15.92
N GLN A 20 -16.92 9.38 16.77
CA GLN A 20 -17.23 10.23 17.92
C GLN A 20 -16.10 10.25 18.95
N ASN A 21 -15.52 9.07 19.23
CA ASN A 21 -14.42 8.91 20.19
C ASN A 21 -13.32 7.98 19.63
N PRO A 22 -12.43 8.50 18.75
CA PRO A 22 -11.36 7.71 18.13
C PRO A 22 -10.41 7.04 19.14
N GLU A 23 -10.16 7.68 20.28
CA GLU A 23 -9.34 7.17 21.38
C GLU A 23 -9.95 5.92 22.00
N GLU A 24 -11.26 5.92 22.24
CA GLU A 24 -11.99 4.76 22.74
C GLU A 24 -12.02 3.62 21.71
N GLU A 25 -12.25 3.92 20.44
CA GLU A 25 -12.18 2.90 19.38
C GLU A 25 -10.79 2.25 19.31
N VAL A 26 -9.70 3.01 19.49
CA VAL A 26 -8.35 2.44 19.60
C VAL A 26 -8.24 1.44 20.75
N LEU A 27 -8.84 1.72 21.90
CA LEU A 27 -8.84 0.80 23.05
C LEU A 27 -9.68 -0.44 22.76
N LEU A 28 -10.88 -0.28 22.19
CA LEU A 28 -11.75 -1.39 21.80
C LEU A 28 -11.04 -2.35 20.82
N HIS A 29 -10.37 -1.81 19.80
CA HIS A 29 -9.59 -2.61 18.87
C HIS A 29 -8.41 -3.32 19.54
N LYS A 30 -7.68 -2.66 20.45
CA LYS A 30 -6.57 -3.30 21.18
C LYS A 30 -7.05 -4.45 22.05
N ASN A 31 -8.14 -4.24 22.80
CA ASN A 31 -8.72 -5.25 23.67
C ASN A 31 -9.21 -6.45 22.86
N PHE A 32 -9.87 -6.21 21.73
CA PHE A 32 -10.36 -7.29 20.87
C PHE A 32 -9.23 -8.20 20.39
N ILE A 33 -8.10 -7.62 19.95
CA ILE A 33 -7.02 -8.38 19.31
C ILE A 33 -6.00 -8.99 20.30
N GLU A 34 -5.99 -8.60 21.58
CA GLU A 34 -4.88 -8.86 22.50
C GLU A 34 -4.49 -10.35 22.57
N ASN A 35 -5.47 -11.22 22.77
CA ASN A 35 -5.28 -12.67 22.96
C ASN A 35 -5.69 -13.51 21.74
N ARG A 36 -5.73 -12.89 20.56
CA ARG A 36 -6.11 -13.52 19.30
C ARG A 36 -4.92 -13.72 18.36
N ASP A 37 -5.05 -14.69 17.45
CA ASP A 37 -4.06 -14.98 16.39
C ASP A 37 -4.19 -13.95 15.26
N ILE A 38 -3.82 -12.72 15.57
CA ILE A 38 -3.98 -11.54 14.73
C ILE A 38 -2.66 -10.76 14.69
N GLN A 39 -2.23 -10.35 13.50
CA GLN A 39 -1.24 -9.30 13.32
C GLN A 39 -1.84 -8.22 12.42
N CYS A 40 -1.69 -6.95 12.78
CA CYS A 40 -2.45 -5.89 12.11
C CYS A 40 -1.74 -4.54 12.13
N ARG A 41 -2.19 -3.67 11.22
CA ARG A 41 -1.92 -2.25 11.23
C ARG A 41 -3.25 -1.52 11.08
N LEU A 42 -3.76 -1.04 12.19
CA LEU A 42 -4.99 -0.28 12.29
C LEU A 42 -4.65 1.18 12.62
N TYR A 43 -5.11 2.08 11.76
CA TYR A 43 -5.03 3.52 11.96
C TYR A 43 -6.43 4.08 12.08
N LEU A 44 -6.66 4.81 13.17
CA LEU A 44 -7.90 5.50 13.45
C LEU A 44 -7.63 6.99 13.46
N SER A 45 -8.57 7.78 12.96
CA SER A 45 -8.61 9.24 13.17
C SER A 45 -10.05 9.66 13.41
N LYS A 46 -10.29 10.95 13.62
CA LYS A 46 -11.64 11.52 13.62
C LYS A 46 -12.40 11.25 12.32
N ASP A 47 -11.70 10.96 11.22
CA ASP A 47 -12.27 10.76 9.89
C ASP A 47 -12.66 9.30 9.63
N GLY A 48 -12.29 8.36 10.50
CA GLY A 48 -12.65 6.95 10.37
C GLY A 48 -11.55 5.95 10.75
N LEU A 49 -11.50 4.85 10.01
CA LEU A 49 -10.62 3.69 10.22
C LEU A 49 -9.97 3.25 8.90
N ASN A 50 -8.68 2.93 8.94
CA ASN A 50 -7.95 2.25 7.88
C ASN A 50 -7.20 1.05 8.48
N GLY A 51 -7.46 -0.14 7.95
CA GLY A 51 -6.98 -1.38 8.51
C GLY A 51 -6.39 -2.33 7.49
N GLN A 52 -5.24 -2.89 7.84
CA GLN A 52 -4.79 -4.16 7.28
C GLN A 52 -4.54 -5.17 8.39
N MET A 53 -4.84 -6.43 8.12
CA MET A 53 -4.76 -7.50 9.11
C MET A 53 -4.37 -8.82 8.44
N SER A 54 -3.62 -9.66 9.16
CA SER A 54 -3.52 -11.09 8.88
C SER A 54 -3.96 -11.84 10.12
N ALA A 55 -4.88 -12.78 9.99
CA ALA A 55 -5.46 -13.50 11.12
C ALA A 55 -5.77 -14.96 10.75
N SER A 56 -5.85 -15.85 11.74
CA SER A 56 -6.48 -17.16 11.53
C SER A 56 -7.90 -16.97 10.98
N LYS A 57 -8.43 -17.97 10.28
CA LYS A 57 -9.78 -17.90 9.72
C LYS A 57 -10.81 -17.53 10.79
N GLU A 58 -10.77 -18.21 11.93
CA GLU A 58 -11.71 -18.03 13.03
C GLU A 58 -11.62 -16.61 13.63
N ASP A 59 -10.40 -16.09 13.83
CA ASP A 59 -10.22 -14.75 14.37
C ASP A 59 -10.54 -13.65 13.37
N ALA A 60 -10.29 -13.89 12.07
CA ALA A 60 -10.66 -12.98 11.00
C ALA A 60 -12.18 -12.83 10.91
N GLU A 61 -12.91 -13.95 10.86
CA GLU A 61 -14.37 -13.97 10.80
C GLU A 61 -14.98 -13.31 12.05
N ALA A 62 -14.44 -13.61 13.24
CA ALA A 62 -14.86 -12.96 14.47
C ALA A 62 -14.59 -11.44 14.47
N TYR A 63 -13.43 -10.99 13.96
CA TYR A 63 -13.11 -9.56 13.85
C TYR A 63 -14.05 -8.84 12.87
N MET A 64 -14.32 -9.45 11.72
CA MET A 64 -15.23 -8.89 10.71
C MET A 64 -16.64 -8.74 11.28
N ALA A 65 -17.16 -9.77 11.96
CA ALA A 65 -18.49 -9.73 12.59
C ALA A 65 -18.56 -8.70 13.71
N TRP A 66 -17.56 -8.68 14.61
CA TRP A 66 -17.50 -7.72 15.71
C TRP A 66 -17.43 -6.27 15.22
N LEU A 67 -16.62 -5.99 14.19
CA LEU A 67 -16.51 -4.64 13.65
C LEU A 67 -17.83 -4.20 13.01
N LYS A 68 -18.42 -5.04 12.16
CA LYS A 68 -19.73 -4.76 11.51
C LYS A 68 -20.90 -4.63 12.47
N SER A 69 -20.81 -5.19 13.67
CA SER A 69 -21.88 -5.08 14.67
C SER A 69 -22.00 -3.71 15.34
N ARG A 70 -21.13 -2.74 14.98
CA ARG A 70 -21.03 -1.44 15.65
C ARG A 70 -21.00 -0.29 14.64
N PRO A 71 -21.65 0.83 14.94
CA PRO A 71 -21.54 2.03 14.10
C PRO A 71 -20.14 2.63 14.18
N PRO A 72 -19.62 3.23 13.08
CA PRO A 72 -20.24 3.38 11.76
C PRO A 72 -19.80 2.30 10.74
N PHE A 73 -19.58 1.05 11.16
CA PHE A 73 -18.89 0.02 10.38
C PHE A 73 -19.81 -1.06 9.79
N GLU A 74 -21.12 -0.91 9.85
CA GLU A 74 -22.11 -1.91 9.43
C GLU A 74 -21.89 -2.34 7.97
N ASP A 75 -21.69 -1.37 7.08
CA ASP A 75 -21.50 -1.58 5.64
C ASP A 75 -20.03 -1.73 5.24
N LEU A 76 -19.13 -1.99 6.20
CA LEU A 76 -17.70 -2.11 5.92
C LEU A 76 -17.43 -3.30 5.00
N VAL A 77 -16.78 -3.05 3.87
CA VAL A 77 -16.33 -4.11 2.96
C VAL A 77 -14.93 -4.56 3.35
N PHE A 78 -14.76 -5.87 3.53
CA PHE A 78 -13.45 -6.49 3.74
C PHE A 78 -12.99 -7.15 2.46
N LYS A 79 -11.79 -6.77 2.00
CA LYS A 79 -11.11 -7.45 0.91
C LYS A 79 -10.25 -8.56 1.51
N ILE A 80 -10.50 -9.80 1.10
CA ILE A 80 -9.90 -10.98 1.71
C ILE A 80 -8.95 -11.63 0.70
N HIS A 81 -7.69 -11.78 1.10
CA HIS A 81 -6.73 -12.66 0.45
C HIS A 81 -6.30 -13.76 1.39
N TYR A 82 -5.65 -14.77 0.84
CA TYR A 82 -5.20 -15.96 1.55
C TYR A 82 -3.67 -16.02 1.55
N TRP A 83 -3.07 -16.36 2.69
CA TRP A 83 -1.62 -16.55 2.80
C TRP A 83 -1.26 -17.63 3.80
N HIS A 84 -0.12 -18.29 3.63
CA HIS A 84 0.29 -19.42 4.47
C HIS A 84 0.85 -19.02 5.85
N GLU A 85 1.02 -17.72 6.11
CA GLU A 85 1.50 -17.18 7.39
C GLU A 85 1.03 -15.74 7.64
N HIS A 86 1.32 -15.18 8.82
CA HIS A 86 1.12 -13.75 9.07
C HIS A 86 2.00 -12.88 8.18
N VAL A 87 1.41 -11.85 7.57
CA VAL A 87 2.12 -10.89 6.72
C VAL A 87 2.48 -9.59 7.45
N PHE A 88 1.98 -9.40 8.68
CA PHE A 88 2.34 -8.24 9.51
C PHE A 88 3.26 -8.66 10.66
N PRO A 89 4.31 -7.89 10.96
CA PRO A 89 5.28 -8.27 12.00
C PRO A 89 4.77 -8.06 13.43
N LYS A 90 3.76 -7.20 13.63
CA LYS A 90 3.29 -6.75 14.95
C LYS A 90 1.81 -6.36 14.91
N LYS A 91 1.15 -6.41 16.06
CA LYS A 91 -0.13 -5.73 16.35
C LYS A 91 0.10 -4.23 16.52
N ILE A 92 -0.33 -3.42 15.57
CA ILE A 92 -0.27 -1.96 15.61
C ILE A 92 -1.70 -1.43 15.54
N VAL A 93 -2.09 -0.69 16.59
CA VAL A 93 -3.33 0.10 16.62
C VAL A 93 -2.95 1.51 17.08
N LYS A 94 -3.13 2.50 16.23
CA LYS A 94 -2.69 3.87 16.50
C LYS A 94 -3.75 4.90 16.11
N LEU A 95 -3.95 5.87 17.00
CA LEU A 95 -4.58 7.12 16.65
C LEU A 95 -3.64 7.94 15.75
N LYS A 96 -4.21 8.56 14.73
CA LYS A 96 -3.55 9.43 13.74
C LYS A 96 -4.33 10.74 13.64
N SER A 97 -3.63 11.81 13.24
CA SER A 97 -4.27 13.09 12.93
C SER A 97 -5.18 13.00 11.70
N GLN A 98 -4.80 12.19 10.71
CA GLN A 98 -5.55 11.89 9.49
C GLN A 98 -5.33 10.42 9.11
N LEU A 99 -6.33 9.79 8.48
CA LEU A 99 -6.20 8.42 7.95
C LEU A 99 -5.14 8.29 6.86
N VAL A 100 -5.03 9.34 6.03
CA VAL A 100 -4.03 9.49 4.97
C VAL A 100 -3.33 10.83 5.19
N ALA A 101 -2.00 10.83 5.24
CA ALA A 101 -1.21 11.98 5.66
C ALA A 101 -1.03 13.02 4.54
N LEU A 102 -2.07 13.82 4.30
CA LEU A 102 -2.05 14.94 3.33
C LEU A 102 -1.63 16.27 3.94
N ASP A 103 -1.73 16.42 5.27
CA ASP A 103 -1.49 17.67 6.00
C ASP A 103 -2.33 18.86 5.50
N THR A 104 -3.41 18.58 4.76
CA THR A 104 -4.42 19.53 4.29
C THR A 104 -5.81 18.99 4.65
N PRO A 105 -6.76 19.83 5.12
CA PRO A 105 -8.15 19.42 5.27
C PRO A 105 -8.75 19.03 3.91
N VAL A 106 -9.46 17.91 3.84
CA VAL A 106 -10.18 17.47 2.64
C VAL A 106 -11.61 17.19 3.02
N ASP A 107 -12.54 17.69 2.19
CA ASP A 107 -13.95 17.40 2.32
C ASP A 107 -14.29 16.12 1.55
N PHE A 108 -14.39 15.01 2.28
CA PHE A 108 -14.73 13.70 1.70
C PHE A 108 -16.13 13.66 1.05
N SER A 109 -17.03 14.61 1.36
CA SER A 109 -18.33 14.68 0.67
C SER A 109 -18.20 15.06 -0.81
N LYS A 110 -17.05 15.62 -1.20
CA LYS A 110 -16.70 15.95 -2.59
C LYS A 110 -15.90 14.86 -3.29
N ALA A 111 -15.86 13.63 -2.75
CA ALA A 111 -15.17 12.54 -3.43
C ALA A 111 -15.73 12.29 -4.85
N GLY A 112 -14.90 11.67 -5.68
CA GLY A 112 -15.25 11.22 -7.03
C GLY A 112 -16.31 10.12 -6.99
N VAL A 113 -16.92 9.88 -8.15
CA VAL A 113 -17.92 8.83 -8.31
C VAL A 113 -17.23 7.47 -8.23
N HIS A 114 -17.70 6.62 -7.31
CA HIS A 114 -17.26 5.24 -7.23
C HIS A 114 -17.81 4.44 -8.41
N ILE A 115 -16.93 3.78 -9.15
CA ILE A 115 -17.32 2.88 -10.25
C ILE A 115 -16.83 1.47 -9.96
N ALA A 116 -17.71 0.49 -10.16
CA ALA A 116 -17.42 -0.92 -9.92
C ALA A 116 -16.31 -1.42 -10.87
N PRO A 117 -15.54 -2.45 -10.50
CA PRO A 117 -14.50 -3.04 -11.34
C PRO A 117 -14.92 -3.31 -12.79
N LYS A 118 -16.09 -3.90 -13.00
CA LYS A 118 -16.64 -4.14 -14.33
C LYS A 118 -16.77 -2.88 -15.17
N GLN A 119 -17.37 -1.84 -14.59
CA GLN A 119 -17.56 -0.55 -15.25
C GLN A 119 -16.21 0.13 -15.51
N PHE A 120 -15.26 0.02 -14.58
CA PHE A 120 -13.90 0.52 -14.78
C PHE A 120 -13.24 -0.14 -15.99
N ARG A 121 -13.32 -1.48 -16.12
CA ARG A 121 -12.81 -2.20 -17.30
C ARG A 121 -13.49 -1.72 -18.58
N GLU A 122 -14.83 -1.64 -18.59
CA GLU A 122 -15.57 -1.18 -19.76
C GLU A 122 -15.17 0.24 -20.18
N MET A 123 -14.90 1.13 -19.22
CA MET A 123 -14.38 2.47 -19.53
C MET A 123 -12.97 2.44 -20.09
N LEU A 124 -12.06 1.60 -19.56
CA LEU A 124 -10.71 1.41 -20.13
C LEU A 124 -10.75 0.97 -21.60
N GLU A 125 -11.74 0.16 -21.97
CA GLU A 125 -11.86 -0.41 -23.32
C GLU A 125 -12.48 0.56 -24.33
N ASN A 126 -13.40 1.43 -23.88
CA ASN A 126 -14.28 2.18 -24.75
C ASN A 126 -14.04 3.69 -24.75
N GLU A 127 -13.50 4.25 -23.67
CA GLU A 127 -13.28 5.70 -23.54
C GLU A 127 -11.87 6.09 -24.00
N LYS A 128 -11.77 6.98 -24.99
CA LYS A 128 -10.48 7.38 -25.59
C LYS A 128 -9.91 8.70 -25.07
N ASP A 129 -10.73 9.47 -24.36
CA ASP A 129 -10.40 10.81 -23.86
C ASP A 129 -10.57 10.85 -22.34
N VAL A 130 -9.84 9.97 -21.67
CA VAL A 130 -9.83 9.83 -20.22
C VAL A 130 -8.41 9.93 -19.72
N LEU A 131 -8.23 10.75 -18.69
CA LEU A 131 -7.01 10.79 -17.91
C LEU A 131 -7.03 9.65 -16.88
N LEU A 132 -6.26 8.59 -17.13
CA LEU A 132 -6.13 7.46 -16.21
C LEU A 132 -4.97 7.70 -15.23
N LEU A 133 -5.28 7.89 -13.96
CA LEU A 133 -4.32 8.27 -12.91
C LEU A 133 -4.04 7.14 -11.92
N ASP A 134 -2.77 6.71 -11.85
CA ASP A 134 -2.29 5.84 -10.78
C ASP A 134 -1.90 6.68 -9.56
N VAL A 135 -2.82 6.91 -8.63
CA VAL A 135 -2.54 7.80 -7.49
C VAL A 135 -1.71 7.16 -6.36
N ARG A 136 -0.89 6.18 -6.72
CA ARG A 136 0.06 5.53 -5.83
C ARG A 136 1.44 6.20 -5.85
N ASN A 137 2.35 5.75 -4.98
CA ASN A 137 3.73 6.23 -5.02
C ASN A 137 4.47 5.64 -6.23
N ASP A 138 5.56 6.30 -6.58
CA ASP A 138 6.45 5.97 -7.69
C ASP A 138 6.89 4.48 -7.73
N TYR A 139 7.31 3.90 -6.59
CA TYR A 139 7.69 2.49 -6.48
C TYR A 139 6.50 1.52 -6.59
N GLU A 140 5.27 1.97 -6.39
CA GLU A 140 4.09 1.11 -6.56
C GLU A 140 3.73 0.97 -8.05
N TRP A 141 3.98 2.01 -8.84
CA TRP A 141 3.79 2.03 -10.30
C TRP A 141 4.87 1.21 -11.02
N ASP A 142 6.13 1.31 -10.58
CA ASP A 142 7.28 0.63 -11.21
C ASP A 142 7.13 -0.91 -11.30
N ILE A 143 6.34 -1.49 -10.40
CA ILE A 143 6.17 -2.94 -10.31
C ILE A 143 4.91 -3.45 -11.02
N GLY A 144 3.93 -2.59 -11.24
CA GLY A 144 2.71 -2.91 -11.96
C GLY A 144 1.74 -1.74 -11.96
N HIS A 145 0.96 -1.61 -13.04
CA HIS A 145 0.02 -0.51 -13.27
C HIS A 145 -0.97 -0.90 -14.38
N PHE A 146 -2.07 -0.16 -14.51
CA PHE A 146 -2.98 -0.33 -15.65
C PHE A 146 -2.34 0.23 -16.93
N GLU A 147 -2.61 -0.40 -18.07
CA GLU A 147 -2.14 0.08 -19.37
C GLU A 147 -2.62 1.52 -19.63
N GLY A 148 -1.71 2.39 -20.07
CA GLY A 148 -2.03 3.80 -20.33
C GLY A 148 -2.13 4.68 -19.08
N ALA A 149 -1.97 4.14 -17.87
CA ALA A 149 -2.05 4.93 -16.65
C ALA A 149 -0.85 5.88 -16.50
N GLU A 150 -1.13 7.16 -16.25
CA GLU A 150 -0.11 8.13 -15.91
C GLU A 150 0.47 7.86 -14.53
N ARG A 151 1.80 7.99 -14.44
CA ARG A 151 2.54 7.97 -13.17
C ARG A 151 2.58 9.39 -12.61
N PRO A 152 1.94 9.67 -11.46
CA PRO A 152 2.14 10.92 -10.76
C PRO A 152 3.59 11.01 -10.30
N PRO A 153 4.26 12.17 -10.43
CA PRO A 153 5.60 12.41 -9.90
C PRO A 153 5.56 12.61 -8.36
N CYS A 154 4.80 11.79 -7.64
CA CYS A 154 4.61 11.90 -6.20
C CYS A 154 5.51 10.90 -5.47
N VAL A 155 6.48 11.43 -4.71
CA VAL A 155 7.33 10.62 -3.80
C VAL A 155 6.56 10.33 -2.51
N THR A 156 5.71 11.26 -2.11
CA THR A 156 4.82 11.15 -0.97
C THR A 156 3.44 11.66 -1.30
N PHE A 157 2.46 11.28 -0.47
CA PHE A 157 1.07 11.70 -0.66
C PHE A 157 0.85 13.22 -0.68
N ARG A 158 1.75 13.97 -0.04
CA ARG A 158 1.72 15.45 0.04
C ARG A 158 2.05 16.12 -1.28
N ASP A 159 2.76 15.44 -2.15
CA ASP A 159 3.18 15.96 -3.46
C ASP A 159 1.99 16.01 -4.44
N PHE A 160 0.86 15.38 -4.08
CA PHE A 160 -0.31 15.31 -4.95
C PHE A 160 -0.95 16.68 -5.20
N ASN A 161 -0.95 17.62 -4.25
CA ASN A 161 -1.48 18.97 -4.48
C ASN A 161 -0.74 19.67 -5.62
N ALA A 162 0.58 19.56 -5.66
CA ALA A 162 1.39 20.13 -6.74
C ALA A 162 1.13 19.41 -8.08
N TYR A 163 0.89 18.10 -8.04
CA TYR A 163 0.50 17.35 -9.25
C TYR A 163 -0.89 17.73 -9.74
N ALA A 164 -1.88 17.93 -8.86
CA ALA A 164 -3.21 18.40 -9.22
C ALA A 164 -3.17 19.79 -9.88
N GLU A 165 -2.33 20.70 -9.37
CA GLU A 165 -2.09 22.01 -10.03
C GLU A 165 -1.42 21.89 -11.39
N LYS A 166 -0.57 20.88 -11.59
CA LYS A 166 0.05 20.58 -12.88
C LYS A 166 -1.00 20.09 -13.88
N ILE A 167 -1.78 19.07 -13.51
CA ILE A 167 -2.87 18.53 -14.34
C ILE A 167 -3.88 19.64 -14.66
N GLU A 168 -4.23 20.47 -13.68
CA GLU A 168 -5.16 21.60 -13.86
C GLU A 168 -4.73 22.54 -15.00
N LYS A 169 -3.42 22.77 -15.16
CA LYS A 169 -2.86 23.64 -16.20
C LYS A 169 -2.68 22.92 -17.54
N GLU A 170 -2.33 21.64 -17.52
CA GLU A 170 -2.10 20.82 -18.71
C GLU A 170 -3.42 20.45 -19.42
N HIS A 171 -4.52 20.38 -18.67
CA HIS A 171 -5.84 20.03 -19.17
C HIS A 171 -6.86 21.16 -18.88
N PRO A 172 -6.84 22.25 -19.67
CA PRO A 172 -7.76 23.37 -19.49
C PRO A 172 -9.22 23.00 -19.80
N ASP A 173 -9.43 21.96 -20.59
CA ASP A 173 -10.71 21.38 -21.00
C ASP A 173 -11.32 20.40 -19.98
N LYS A 174 -10.55 20.02 -18.94
CA LYS A 174 -11.01 19.18 -17.82
C LYS A 174 -11.65 17.86 -18.28
N PRO A 175 -10.88 16.98 -18.98
CA PRO A 175 -11.39 15.70 -19.44
C PRO A 175 -11.83 14.83 -18.26
N LYS A 176 -12.56 13.76 -18.58
CA LYS A 176 -12.91 12.72 -17.62
C LYS A 176 -11.64 12.18 -16.97
N VAL A 177 -11.69 11.95 -15.66
CA VAL A 177 -10.59 11.36 -14.90
C VAL A 177 -11.03 10.01 -14.36
N MET A 178 -10.25 8.98 -14.62
CA MET A 178 -10.34 7.70 -13.92
C MET A 178 -9.13 7.57 -13.00
N MET A 179 -9.34 7.21 -11.74
CA MET A 179 -8.23 7.01 -10.81
C MET A 179 -8.36 5.74 -10.00
N TYR A 180 -7.20 5.21 -9.60
CA TYR A 180 -7.14 4.00 -8.80
C TYR A 180 -5.94 4.03 -7.86
N CYS A 181 -6.05 3.26 -6.78
CA CYS A 181 -4.92 2.94 -5.92
C CYS A 181 -5.08 1.51 -5.39
N THR A 182 -4.16 1.04 -4.54
CA THR A 182 -4.18 -0.34 -4.01
C THR A 182 -5.53 -0.77 -3.46
N GLY A 183 -6.17 0.08 -2.65
CA GLY A 183 -7.37 -0.29 -1.89
C GLY A 183 -8.43 0.79 -1.80
N GLY A 184 -8.44 1.81 -2.66
CA GLY A 184 -9.47 2.85 -2.73
C GLY A 184 -9.21 4.11 -1.90
N ILE A 185 -8.77 3.99 -0.65
CA ILE A 185 -8.73 5.13 0.32
C ILE A 185 -8.00 6.40 -0.16
N ARG A 186 -6.99 6.30 -1.02
CA ARG A 186 -6.29 7.49 -1.57
C ARG A 186 -7.14 8.23 -2.59
N CYS A 187 -7.91 7.50 -3.39
CA CYS A 187 -8.77 8.07 -4.42
C CYS A 187 -9.86 8.93 -3.80
N GLU A 188 -10.37 8.57 -2.63
CA GLU A 188 -11.39 9.35 -1.87
C GLU A 188 -10.93 10.79 -1.61
N LEU A 189 -9.63 10.92 -1.41
CA LEU A 189 -8.97 12.15 -1.01
C LEU A 189 -8.55 12.98 -2.23
N TYR A 190 -7.97 12.30 -3.22
CA TYR A 190 -7.43 12.93 -4.42
C TYR A 190 -8.49 13.32 -5.44
N SER A 191 -9.57 12.55 -5.52
CA SER A 191 -10.72 12.90 -6.34
C SER A 191 -11.39 14.19 -5.85
N ALA A 192 -11.50 14.39 -4.54
CA ALA A 192 -12.01 15.63 -3.96
C ALA A 192 -11.13 16.83 -4.32
N ILE A 193 -9.81 16.67 -4.29
CA ILE A 193 -8.87 17.73 -4.72
C ILE A 193 -9.05 18.06 -6.20
N LEU A 194 -9.14 17.07 -7.09
CA LEU A 194 -9.35 17.33 -8.52
C LEU A 194 -10.69 18.01 -8.80
N LYS A 195 -11.76 17.63 -8.08
CA LYS A 195 -13.05 18.31 -8.16
C LYS A 195 -12.95 19.78 -7.76
N GLU A 196 -12.17 20.11 -6.72
CA GLU A 196 -11.90 21.51 -6.35
C GLU A 196 -11.09 22.28 -7.41
N LYS A 197 -10.38 21.56 -8.28
CA LYS A 197 -9.67 22.11 -9.46
C LYS A 197 -10.52 22.15 -10.74
N GLY A 198 -11.82 21.91 -10.62
CA GLY A 198 -12.79 22.02 -11.72
C GLY A 198 -12.87 20.79 -12.63
N PHE A 199 -12.36 19.63 -12.20
CA PHE A 199 -12.66 18.36 -12.88
C PHE A 199 -14.00 17.83 -12.36
N ASP A 200 -15.05 17.93 -13.17
CA ASP A 200 -16.39 17.51 -12.74
C ASP A 200 -16.56 15.98 -12.82
N ASP A 201 -16.07 15.37 -13.90
CA ASP A 201 -16.18 13.94 -14.19
C ASP A 201 -14.99 13.15 -13.63
N VAL A 202 -14.92 13.03 -12.30
CA VAL A 202 -13.88 12.25 -11.61
C VAL A 202 -14.45 10.93 -11.10
N PHE A 203 -13.95 9.82 -11.66
CA PHE A 203 -14.30 8.46 -11.32
C PHE A 203 -13.17 7.76 -10.56
N GLN A 204 -13.52 6.97 -9.55
CA GLN A 204 -12.57 6.19 -8.77
C GLN A 204 -12.96 4.71 -8.74
N LEU A 205 -11.97 3.83 -8.92
CA LEU A 205 -12.16 2.39 -8.86
C LEU A 205 -12.60 1.96 -7.45
N ASP A 206 -13.84 1.51 -7.32
CA ASP A 206 -14.38 1.04 -6.06
C ASP A 206 -13.59 -0.19 -5.58
N GLY A 207 -13.19 -0.14 -4.31
CA GLY A 207 -12.33 -1.15 -3.72
C GLY A 207 -10.87 -1.14 -4.19
N GLY A 208 -10.50 -0.33 -5.19
CA GLY A 208 -9.15 -0.24 -5.75
C GLY A 208 -8.68 -1.50 -6.48
N ILE A 209 -7.37 -1.56 -6.78
CA ILE A 209 -6.75 -2.64 -7.57
C ILE A 209 -7.03 -4.02 -6.96
N ILE A 210 -7.04 -4.12 -5.63
CA ILE A 210 -7.36 -5.37 -4.94
C ILE A 210 -8.75 -5.88 -5.35
N ASN A 211 -9.77 -5.02 -5.34
CA ASN A 211 -11.13 -5.46 -5.68
C ASN A 211 -11.27 -5.76 -7.18
N TYR A 212 -10.61 -4.98 -8.02
CA TYR A 212 -10.56 -5.25 -9.45
C TYR A 212 -9.97 -6.63 -9.76
N GLY A 213 -8.87 -6.98 -9.11
CA GLY A 213 -8.26 -8.30 -9.23
C GLY A 213 -9.18 -9.46 -8.84
N LEU A 214 -9.97 -9.26 -7.78
CA LEU A 214 -10.93 -10.26 -7.29
C LEU A 214 -12.15 -10.43 -8.20
N GLU A 215 -12.63 -9.36 -8.85
CA GLU A 215 -13.85 -9.39 -9.67
C GLU A 215 -13.58 -9.59 -11.17
N GLU A 216 -12.52 -8.99 -11.71
CA GLU A 216 -12.26 -8.90 -13.16
C GLU A 216 -10.93 -9.54 -13.59
N GLY A 217 -10.19 -10.13 -12.65
CA GLY A 217 -8.90 -10.74 -12.93
C GLY A 217 -7.80 -9.70 -13.24
N ASN A 218 -6.99 -9.96 -14.26
CA ASN A 218 -5.85 -9.12 -14.63
C ASN A 218 -6.00 -8.37 -15.96
N ALA A 219 -7.21 -8.26 -16.50
CA ALA A 219 -7.45 -7.52 -17.74
C ALA A 219 -6.92 -6.07 -17.62
N HIS A 220 -6.15 -5.62 -18.62
CA HIS A 220 -5.49 -4.30 -18.68
C HIS A 220 -4.48 -3.99 -17.57
N TRP A 221 -4.12 -4.96 -16.72
CA TRP A 221 -3.14 -4.79 -15.66
C TRP A 221 -1.81 -5.41 -16.04
N LYS A 222 -0.71 -4.66 -15.85
CA LYS A 222 0.66 -5.13 -16.04
C LYS A 222 1.38 -5.34 -14.71
N GLY A 223 2.28 -6.30 -14.65
CA GLY A 223 3.13 -6.59 -13.50
C GLY A 223 2.37 -7.03 -12.25
N LYS A 224 2.92 -6.71 -11.08
CA LYS A 224 2.40 -7.11 -9.76
C LYS A 224 1.98 -5.91 -8.92
N LEU A 225 1.12 -6.16 -7.94
CA LEU A 225 0.65 -5.14 -7.00
C LEU A 225 1.59 -5.03 -5.80
N PHE A 226 2.10 -3.84 -5.55
CA PHE A 226 2.78 -3.52 -4.30
C PHE A 226 1.81 -3.53 -3.11
N VAL A 227 2.16 -4.23 -2.03
CA VAL A 227 1.41 -4.26 -0.76
C VAL A 227 2.29 -3.88 0.43
N PHE A 228 1.70 -3.21 1.41
CA PHE A 228 2.41 -2.61 2.55
C PHE A 228 2.63 -3.58 3.72
N ASP A 229 3.01 -4.82 3.40
CA ASP A 229 3.22 -5.92 4.35
C ASP A 229 4.41 -6.81 3.92
N ASP A 230 4.67 -7.89 4.65
CA ASP A 230 5.86 -8.73 4.45
C ASP A 230 5.90 -9.41 3.05
N ARG A 231 4.79 -9.45 2.30
CA ARG A 231 4.75 -9.98 0.93
C ARG A 231 5.39 -9.05 -0.10
N MET A 232 5.37 -7.74 0.14
CA MET A 232 5.84 -6.64 -0.74
C MET A 232 5.16 -6.53 -2.11
N THR A 233 5.00 -7.64 -2.82
CA THR A 233 4.45 -7.73 -4.18
C THR A 233 3.56 -8.97 -4.26
N VAL A 234 2.34 -8.82 -4.76
CA VAL A 234 1.39 -9.92 -4.95
C VAL A 234 0.79 -9.85 -6.36
N PRO A 235 0.39 -10.99 -6.95
CA PRO A 235 -0.51 -10.95 -8.10
C PRO A 235 -1.83 -10.29 -7.71
N ILE A 236 -2.53 -9.67 -8.67
CA ILE A 236 -3.85 -9.09 -8.40
C ILE A 236 -4.97 -10.13 -8.49
N ALA A 237 -4.76 -11.22 -9.23
CA ALA A 237 -5.69 -12.32 -9.40
C ALA A 237 -4.97 -13.67 -9.33
N GLU A 238 -5.69 -14.75 -9.05
CA GLU A 238 -5.13 -16.11 -9.14
C GLU A 238 -4.73 -16.40 -10.60
N GLU A 239 -3.60 -17.10 -10.79
CA GLU A 239 -3.09 -17.45 -12.13
C GLU A 239 -2.85 -16.24 -13.05
N SER A 240 -2.55 -15.05 -12.49
CA SER A 240 -2.28 -13.85 -13.28
C SER A 240 -0.84 -13.80 -13.80
N GLU A 241 -0.60 -14.40 -14.97
CA GLU A 241 0.59 -14.05 -15.76
C GLU A 241 0.36 -12.68 -16.40
N THR A 242 1.24 -11.73 -16.09
CA THR A 242 1.17 -10.36 -16.60
C THR A 242 2.53 -9.97 -17.17
N GLU A 243 2.55 -9.01 -18.08
CA GLU A 243 3.82 -8.46 -18.57
C GLU A 243 4.60 -7.84 -17.40
N THR A 244 5.82 -8.31 -17.16
CA THR A 244 6.68 -7.78 -16.10
C THR A 244 7.06 -6.30 -16.36
N CYS A 245 6.59 -5.41 -15.49
CA CYS A 245 6.98 -3.99 -15.48
C CYS A 245 8.35 -3.77 -14.82
N GLY A 246 8.60 -4.47 -13.72
CA GLY A 246 9.72 -4.18 -12.83
C GLY A 246 11.08 -4.49 -13.47
N ARG A 247 12.07 -3.66 -13.13
CA ARG A 247 13.45 -3.81 -13.60
C ARG A 247 14.41 -3.86 -12.42
N CYS A 248 15.33 -4.81 -12.45
CA CYS A 248 16.37 -4.93 -11.45
C CYS A 248 17.19 -3.63 -11.40
N HIS A 249 17.31 -3.06 -10.20
CA HIS A 249 18.05 -1.83 -9.94
C HIS A 249 19.51 -1.87 -10.41
N LYS A 250 20.13 -3.05 -10.45
CA LYS A 250 21.55 -3.22 -10.79
C LYS A 250 21.80 -3.52 -12.27
N CYS A 251 21.07 -4.46 -12.85
CA CYS A 251 21.34 -4.98 -14.20
C CYS A 251 20.24 -4.69 -15.22
N ASN A 252 19.16 -3.99 -14.81
CA ASN A 252 18.03 -3.59 -15.63
C ASN A 252 17.20 -4.74 -16.27
N HIS A 253 17.54 -6.00 -15.98
CA HIS A 253 16.74 -7.16 -16.38
C HIS A 253 15.38 -7.15 -15.68
N GLN A 254 14.38 -7.77 -16.31
CA GLN A 254 13.04 -7.91 -15.73
C GLN A 254 13.12 -8.60 -14.36
N ALA A 255 12.42 -8.03 -13.39
CA ALA A 255 12.35 -8.52 -12.03
C ALA A 255 11.12 -7.98 -11.32
N GLU A 256 10.53 -8.79 -10.44
CA GLU A 256 9.21 -8.48 -9.87
C GLU A 256 9.19 -8.50 -8.33
N SER A 257 10.36 -8.46 -7.71
CA SER A 257 10.48 -8.58 -6.26
C SER A 257 11.20 -7.37 -5.69
N TYR A 258 10.55 -6.77 -4.69
CA TYR A 258 11.11 -5.69 -3.91
C TYR A 258 11.87 -6.21 -2.70
N TYR A 259 12.96 -5.51 -2.39
CA TYR A 259 13.77 -5.74 -1.19
C TYR A 259 14.12 -4.40 -0.54
N ASN A 260 14.26 -4.40 0.78
CA ASN A 260 15.01 -3.34 1.44
C ASN A 260 16.50 -3.70 1.42
N CYS A 261 17.38 -2.74 1.12
CA CYS A 261 18.82 -2.94 1.21
C CYS A 261 19.19 -3.53 2.58
N ALA A 262 19.95 -4.63 2.60
CA ALA A 262 20.35 -5.31 3.82
C ALA A 262 21.14 -4.37 4.76
N ASN A 263 21.88 -3.40 4.21
CA ASN A 263 22.43 -2.31 5.01
C ASN A 263 21.30 -1.44 5.59
N MET A 264 21.09 -1.53 6.89
CA MET A 264 20.00 -0.85 7.59
C MET A 264 20.16 0.66 7.69
N GLU A 265 21.36 1.20 7.47
CA GLU A 265 21.57 2.66 7.39
C GLU A 265 21.12 3.20 6.04
N CYS A 266 21.27 2.41 4.98
CA CYS A 266 20.72 2.71 3.65
C CYS A 266 19.21 2.45 3.62
N ASN A 267 18.80 1.20 3.88
CA ASN A 267 17.42 0.72 3.87
C ASN A 267 16.60 1.06 2.60
N LEU A 268 17.28 1.35 1.48
CA LEU A 268 16.64 1.64 0.19
C LEU A 268 15.69 0.52 -0.20
N LEU A 269 14.48 0.86 -0.63
CA LEU A 269 13.56 -0.07 -1.27
C LEU A 269 13.91 -0.14 -2.76
N TYR A 270 14.18 -1.33 -3.29
CA TYR A 270 14.59 -1.52 -4.69
C TYR A 270 14.15 -2.87 -5.24
N ILE A 271 13.94 -2.94 -6.56
CA ILE A 271 13.66 -4.18 -7.28
C ILE A 271 14.99 -4.90 -7.57
N SER A 272 15.04 -6.21 -7.36
CA SER A 272 16.22 -7.00 -7.72
C SER A 272 15.85 -8.34 -8.34
N CYS A 273 16.59 -8.74 -9.39
CA CYS A 273 16.57 -10.12 -9.83
C CYS A 273 17.34 -11.01 -8.82
N PRO A 274 17.06 -12.33 -8.79
CA PRO A 274 17.73 -13.26 -7.87
C PRO A 274 19.26 -13.23 -7.98
N THR A 275 19.79 -13.17 -9.20
CA THR A 275 21.25 -13.15 -9.45
C THR A 275 21.93 -11.94 -8.80
N CYS A 276 21.42 -10.73 -9.03
CA CYS A 276 22.01 -9.53 -8.42
C CYS A 276 21.77 -9.47 -6.91
N LEU A 277 20.65 -10.01 -6.43
CA LEU A 277 20.35 -10.07 -5.01
C LEU A 277 21.37 -10.95 -4.27
N ASP A 278 21.69 -12.12 -4.83
CA ASP A 278 22.70 -13.02 -4.25
C ASP A 278 24.12 -12.43 -4.34
N GLN A 279 24.50 -11.90 -5.51
CA GLN A 279 25.82 -11.28 -5.71
C GLN A 279 26.08 -10.12 -4.74
N LEU A 280 25.04 -9.33 -4.42
CA LEU A 280 25.12 -8.21 -3.51
C LEU A 280 24.72 -8.57 -2.07
N LYS A 281 24.43 -9.86 -1.79
CA LYS A 281 24.00 -10.37 -0.48
C LYS A 281 22.90 -9.50 0.15
N GLY A 282 21.87 -9.20 -0.64
CA GLY A 282 20.71 -8.39 -0.23
C GLY A 282 20.95 -6.88 -0.16
N CYS A 283 22.13 -6.37 -0.52
CA CYS A 283 22.40 -4.93 -0.59
C CYS A 283 22.07 -4.34 -1.97
N CYS A 284 21.76 -3.03 -2.03
CA CYS A 284 21.51 -2.36 -3.31
C CYS A 284 22.79 -2.05 -4.10
N SER A 285 23.96 -2.14 -3.46
CA SER A 285 25.27 -1.88 -4.08
C SER A 285 26.38 -2.55 -3.28
N GLN A 286 27.56 -2.72 -3.90
CA GLN A 286 28.76 -3.26 -3.25
C GLN A 286 29.16 -2.43 -2.03
N LYS A 287 29.18 -1.09 -2.16
CA LYS A 287 29.45 -0.15 -1.06
C LYS A 287 28.52 -0.36 0.14
N CYS A 288 27.24 -0.70 -0.09
CA CYS A 288 26.33 -0.97 1.01
C CYS A 288 26.71 -2.25 1.77
N GLY A 289 27.30 -3.24 1.10
CA GLY A 289 27.78 -4.49 1.70
C GLY A 289 29.01 -4.32 2.61
N GLU A 290 29.62 -3.14 2.64
CA GLU A 290 30.74 -2.81 3.54
C GLU A 290 30.27 -2.19 4.87
N GLY A 291 28.96 -1.96 5.04
CA GLY A 291 28.40 -1.36 6.25
C GLY A 291 28.44 -2.29 7.46
N GLU A 292 28.46 -1.72 8.67
CA GLU A 292 28.51 -2.52 9.92
C GLU A 292 27.18 -3.17 10.29
N LYS A 293 26.06 -2.62 9.79
CA LYS A 293 24.68 -2.97 10.19
C LYS A 293 23.93 -3.67 9.06
N LEU A 294 24.40 -4.85 8.67
CA LEU A 294 23.82 -5.64 7.58
C LEU A 294 22.84 -6.68 8.11
N ARG A 295 21.62 -6.68 7.55
CA ARG A 295 20.68 -7.79 7.74
C ARG A 295 21.31 -9.08 7.22
N PRO A 296 21.18 -10.21 7.95
CA PRO A 296 21.55 -11.51 7.40
C PRO A 296 20.81 -11.77 6.10
N TYR A 297 21.55 -12.21 5.08
CA TYR A 297 21.00 -12.63 3.81
C TYR A 297 21.05 -14.16 3.69
N HIS A 298 19.90 -14.75 3.40
CA HIS A 298 19.78 -16.17 3.07
C HIS A 298 19.13 -16.29 1.71
N GLU A 299 19.76 -17.04 0.80
CA GLU A 299 19.28 -17.20 -0.58
C GLU A 299 17.86 -17.78 -0.64
N GLN A 300 17.57 -18.75 0.23
CA GLN A 300 16.27 -19.43 0.28
C GLN A 300 15.21 -18.66 1.11
N ASN A 301 15.64 -17.73 1.95
CA ASN A 301 14.74 -16.98 2.83
C ASN A 301 15.28 -15.54 2.98
N PRO A 302 15.13 -14.70 1.95
CA PRO A 302 15.59 -13.32 2.01
C PRO A 302 14.92 -12.61 3.19
N HIS A 303 15.62 -11.62 3.76
CA HIS A 303 15.13 -10.95 4.95
C HIS A 303 13.76 -10.31 4.70
N LYS A 304 12.84 -10.54 5.65
CA LYS A 304 11.53 -9.89 5.61
C LYS A 304 11.70 -8.37 5.71
N PRO A 305 10.91 -7.60 4.96
CA PRO A 305 10.95 -6.14 4.99
C PRO A 305 10.54 -5.62 6.39
N PHE A 306 10.87 -4.36 6.68
CA PHE A 306 10.41 -3.63 7.89
C PHE A 306 10.81 -4.19 9.28
N LYS A 307 11.56 -5.30 9.37
CA LYS A 307 12.10 -5.76 10.65
C LYS A 307 13.14 -4.78 11.18
N LYS A 308 13.10 -4.54 12.50
CA LYS A 308 13.98 -3.58 13.18
C LYS A 308 15.34 -4.21 13.47
N SER A 309 16.37 -3.37 13.60
CA SER A 309 17.75 -3.80 13.88
C SER A 309 17.85 -4.77 15.06
N TYR A 310 17.14 -4.53 16.15
CA TYR A 310 17.22 -5.41 17.32
C TYR A 310 16.79 -6.86 17.05
N GLU A 311 16.01 -7.13 15.98
CA GLU A 311 15.62 -8.49 15.60
C GLU A 311 16.78 -9.27 14.98
N TYR A 312 17.82 -8.58 14.52
CA TYR A 312 19.01 -9.17 13.89
C TYR A 312 20.24 -9.15 14.79
N PHE A 313 20.34 -8.16 15.67
CA PHE A 313 21.56 -7.89 16.44
C PHE A 313 21.37 -8.05 17.97
N GLY A 314 20.24 -8.58 18.42
CA GLY A 314 20.03 -8.95 19.83
C GLY A 314 19.95 -7.80 20.83
N PHE A 315 19.76 -6.54 20.39
CA PHE A 315 19.61 -5.41 21.30
C PHE A 315 18.30 -5.52 22.10
N LYS A 316 18.34 -5.34 23.43
CA LYS A 316 17.11 -5.35 24.26
C LYS A 316 16.14 -4.24 23.77
N LYS A 317 14.85 -4.58 23.60
CA LYS A 317 13.78 -3.59 23.34
C LYS A 317 13.84 -2.52 24.44
N ASN A 318 14.18 -1.28 24.09
CA ASN A 318 14.10 -0.18 25.04
C ASN A 318 12.60 0.10 25.33
N PRO A 319 12.10 -0.03 26.57
CA PRO A 319 10.66 0.07 26.88
C PRO A 319 10.07 1.45 26.61
N HIS A 320 10.90 2.49 26.57
CA HIS A 320 10.49 3.86 26.32
C HIS A 320 11.00 4.33 24.95
N GLY A 321 10.09 4.42 23.99
CA GLY A 321 10.34 4.84 22.61
C GLY A 321 10.72 6.31 22.45
N GLN A 322 11.76 6.78 23.13
CA GLN A 322 12.40 8.08 22.88
C GLN A 322 13.76 7.92 22.23
N GLY A 323 13.79 7.27 21.07
CA GLY A 323 14.86 7.47 20.10
C GLY A 323 14.51 8.68 19.25
N LYS A 324 14.97 9.87 19.63
CA LYS A 324 14.91 11.06 18.75
C LYS A 324 15.78 10.81 17.52
N ASN A 325 15.25 10.12 16.51
CA ASN A 325 15.81 10.19 15.17
C ASN A 325 15.40 11.54 14.59
N LYS A 326 16.27 12.54 14.74
CA LYS A 326 16.27 13.72 13.87
C LYS A 326 16.44 13.20 12.44
N ARG A 327 15.33 13.05 11.71
CA ARG A 327 15.34 12.93 10.25
C ARG A 327 15.95 14.22 9.71
N LYS A 328 17.27 14.24 9.49
CA LYS A 328 17.86 15.20 8.55
C LYS A 328 17.43 14.73 7.17
N ALA A 329 16.48 15.45 6.57
CA ALA A 329 16.19 15.33 5.15
C ALA A 329 17.47 15.66 4.37
N LYS A 330 18.18 14.62 3.90
CA LYS A 330 19.17 14.79 2.84
C LYS A 330 18.40 14.73 1.53
N LYS A 331 18.14 15.89 0.93
CA LYS A 331 17.86 16.00 -0.50
C LYS A 331 19.11 15.49 -1.23
N ASN A 332 19.01 14.38 -1.94
CA ASN A 332 19.99 14.03 -2.97
C ASN A 332 19.50 14.66 -4.28
N PRO A 333 20.32 15.48 -4.96
CA PRO A 333 20.04 15.86 -6.33
C PRO A 333 20.36 14.66 -7.24
N VAL A 334 19.39 14.28 -8.07
CA VAL A 334 19.63 13.39 -9.21
C VAL A 334 20.26 14.26 -10.30
N ASN A 335 21.56 14.12 -10.52
CA ASN A 335 22.19 14.51 -11.77
C ASN A 335 22.24 13.27 -12.64
N HIS A 336 21.44 13.24 -13.70
CA HIS A 336 21.68 12.38 -14.85
C HIS A 336 22.66 13.10 -15.78
N SER A 337 23.73 12.39 -16.12
CA SER A 337 24.52 12.59 -17.33
C SER A 337 24.45 11.31 -18.12
#